data_AF-A0A954VEV0-F1
#
_entry.id   AF-A0A954VEV0-F1
#
_cell.length_a   1.000
_cell.length_b   1.000
_cell.length_c   1.000
_cell.angle_alpha   90.00
_cell.angle_beta   90.00
_cell.angle_gamma   90.00
#
_symmetry.space_group_name_H-M   'P 1'
#
loop_
_entity.id
_entity.type
_entity.pdbx_description
1 polymer ?
#
loop_
_entity_poly.entity_id
_entity_poly.type
_entity_poly.pdbx_seq_one_letter_code
_entity_poly.pdbx_strand_id
1 'polypeptide(L)'
;DEPFPVDTASGAALMVRREAITRAGMLDPQFFLYWNDVDWCRSIWQSGLEIHCVPASQLLHEEHHGGSRNGLRQRWKTVVNFHYGAYLYYRKWHIPHRWHPLNGIAIIGLTARAGLVMFAEQLQGVWHTVASSRNDKI
;
A
#
# COMPACT_ATOMS: atom_id res chain seq x y z
N ASP A 1 12.40 -0.73 -25.66
CA ASP A 1 11.20 -1.16 -24.92
C ASP A 1 10.05 -0.22 -25.20
N GLU A 2 8.96 -0.78 -25.74
CA GLU A 2 7.74 -0.03 -26.05
C GLU A 2 6.84 0.10 -24.81
N PRO A 3 5.98 1.14 -24.73
CA PRO A 3 4.96 1.24 -23.69
C PRO A 3 4.03 0.02 -23.68
N PHE A 4 3.62 -0.43 -22.50
CA PHE A 4 2.74 -1.59 -22.33
C PHE A 4 1.71 -1.37 -21.22
N PRO A 5 0.52 -1.98 -21.32
CA PRO A 5 -0.56 -1.79 -20.35
C PRO A 5 -0.24 -2.45 -19.01
N VAL A 6 -0.67 -1.82 -17.91
CA VAL A 6 -0.54 -2.32 -16.54
C VAL A 6 -1.83 -2.10 -15.76
N ASP A 7 -2.14 -3.00 -14.83
CA ASP A 7 -3.32 -2.86 -13.98
C ASP A 7 -3.19 -1.68 -13.02
N THR A 8 -1.99 -1.52 -12.46
CA THR A 8 -1.67 -0.47 -11.48
C THR A 8 -0.26 0.05 -11.69
N ALA A 9 -0.02 1.28 -11.27
CA ALA A 9 1.30 1.90 -11.21
C ALA A 9 1.48 2.60 -9.86
N SER A 10 2.73 2.74 -9.41
CA SER A 10 3.01 3.44 -8.15
C SER A 10 2.64 4.90 -8.24
N GLY A 11 1.93 5.41 -7.23
CA GLY A 11 1.64 6.85 -7.11
C GLY A 11 2.88 7.75 -7.03
N ALA A 12 4.06 7.18 -6.73
CA ALA A 12 5.32 7.92 -6.70
C ALA A 12 5.82 8.37 -8.09
N ALA A 13 5.35 7.73 -9.17
CA ALA A 13 5.79 7.99 -10.54
C ALA A 13 4.62 7.85 -11.52
N LEU A 14 3.60 8.69 -11.35
CA LEU A 14 2.40 8.68 -12.19
C LEU A 14 2.24 10.03 -12.91
N MET A 15 1.99 10.00 -14.21
CA MET A 15 1.55 11.16 -14.99
C MET A 15 0.16 10.87 -15.54
N VAL A 16 -0.79 11.78 -15.26
CA VAL A 16 -2.19 11.61 -15.66
C VAL A 16 -2.67 12.78 -16.51
N ARG A 17 -3.47 12.46 -17.53
CA ARG A 17 -4.18 13.47 -18.31
C ARG A 17 -5.28 14.09 -17.46
N ARG A 18 -5.58 15.37 -17.68
CA ARG A 18 -6.70 16.05 -17.03
C ARG A 18 -8.04 15.32 -17.25
N GLU A 19 -8.23 14.72 -18.42
CA GLU A 19 -9.42 13.92 -18.72
C GLU A 19 -9.61 12.75 -17.75
N ALA A 20 -8.52 12.05 -17.39
CA ALA A 20 -8.57 10.95 -16.43
C ALA A 20 -9.06 11.42 -15.06
N ILE A 21 -8.58 12.59 -14.61
CA ILE A 21 -9.04 13.21 -13.36
C ILE A 21 -10.53 13.58 -13.44
N THR A 22 -10.97 14.18 -14.55
CA THR A 22 -12.39 14.56 -14.73
C THR A 22 -13.32 13.34 -14.73
N ARG A 23 -12.88 12.20 -15.27
CA ARG A 23 -13.71 10.98 -15.38
C ARG A 23 -13.64 10.09 -14.14
N ALA A 24 -12.45 9.85 -13.60
CA ALA A 24 -12.22 8.93 -12.48
C ALA A 24 -12.30 9.62 -11.11
N GLY A 25 -12.24 10.95 -11.07
CA GLY A 25 -12.11 11.72 -9.83
C GLY A 25 -10.66 11.81 -9.34
N MET A 26 -10.50 12.48 -8.20
CA MET A 26 -9.22 12.56 -7.48
C MET A 26 -9.02 11.31 -6.61
N LEU A 27 -7.82 11.18 -6.02
CA LEU A 27 -7.54 10.19 -4.99
C LEU A 27 -8.58 10.26 -3.86
N ASP A 28 -9.10 9.10 -3.47
CA ASP A 28 -10.09 8.99 -2.42
C ASP A 28 -9.45 9.26 -1.04
N PRO A 29 -9.88 10.27 -0.28
CA PRO A 29 -9.26 10.68 0.98
C PRO A 29 -9.37 9.62 2.08
N GLN A 30 -10.20 8.59 1.91
CA GLN A 30 -10.23 7.44 2.83
C GLN A 30 -8.92 6.63 2.77
N PHE A 31 -8.19 6.69 1.65
CA PHE A 31 -6.90 6.04 1.45
C PHE A 31 -5.75 7.04 1.70
N PHE A 32 -5.34 7.16 2.97
CA PHE A 32 -4.35 8.17 3.36
C PHE A 32 -2.94 7.96 2.76
N LEU A 33 -2.47 6.70 2.66
CA LEU A 33 -1.09 6.42 2.25
C LEU A 33 -0.96 5.14 1.42
N TYR A 34 -1.50 4.03 1.91
CA TYR A 34 -1.42 2.74 1.22
C TYR A 34 -2.71 2.49 0.46
N TRP A 35 -2.59 1.77 -0.66
CA TRP A 35 -3.70 1.38 -1.55
C TRP A 35 -4.39 2.54 -2.29
N ASN A 36 -3.95 3.78 -2.09
CA ASN A 36 -4.55 4.94 -2.75
C ASN A 36 -4.33 4.92 -4.27
N ASP A 37 -3.12 4.54 -4.69
CA ASP A 37 -2.71 4.38 -6.07
C ASP A 37 -3.42 3.20 -6.74
N VAL A 38 -3.49 2.05 -6.07
CA VAL A 38 -4.25 0.88 -6.54
C VAL A 38 -5.74 1.21 -6.70
N ASP A 39 -6.35 1.88 -5.73
CA ASP A 39 -7.74 2.32 -5.78
C ASP A 39 -8.01 3.30 -6.93
N TRP A 40 -7.11 4.26 -7.12
CA TRP A 40 -7.27 5.27 -8.15
C TRP A 40 -7.01 4.70 -9.55
N CYS A 41 -6.03 3.82 -9.71
CA CYS A 41 -5.81 3.09 -10.95
C CYS A 41 -7.06 2.29 -11.34
N ARG A 42 -7.70 1.62 -10.37
CA ARG A 42 -8.95 0.90 -10.61
C ARG A 42 -10.10 1.84 -10.99
N SER A 43 -10.19 3.01 -10.37
CA SER A 43 -11.17 4.05 -10.75
C SER A 43 -10.94 4.54 -12.19
N ILE A 44 -9.69 4.73 -12.61
CA ILE A 44 -9.32 5.10 -13.98
C ILE A 44 -9.75 4.00 -14.96
N TRP A 45 -9.46 2.74 -14.66
CA TRP A 45 -9.93 1.59 -15.47
C TRP A 45 -11.45 1.55 -15.60
N GLN A 46 -12.18 1.73 -14.49
CA GLN A 46 -13.64 1.77 -14.53
C GLN A 46 -14.21 2.95 -15.30
N SER A 47 -13.45 4.03 -15.40
CA SER A 47 -13.82 5.15 -16.23
C SER A 47 -13.68 4.85 -17.73
N GLY A 48 -13.09 3.71 -18.12
CA GLY A 48 -12.86 3.32 -19.52
C GLY A 48 -11.55 3.84 -20.10
N LEU A 49 -10.56 4.12 -19.24
CA LEU A 49 -9.21 4.56 -19.63
C LEU A 49 -8.18 3.49 -19.25
N GLU A 50 -7.04 3.49 -19.93
CA GLU A 50 -5.95 2.54 -19.69
C GLU A 50 -4.77 3.21 -18.96
N ILE A 51 -3.97 2.39 -18.30
CA ILE A 51 -2.72 2.79 -17.66
C ILE A 51 -1.58 2.03 -18.32
N HIS A 52 -0.51 2.75 -18.68
CA HIS A 52 0.63 2.21 -19.39
C HIS A 52 1.92 2.49 -18.63
N CYS A 53 2.79 1.49 -18.55
CA CYS A 53 4.18 1.70 -18.16
C CYS A 53 4.97 2.19 -19.37
N VAL A 54 5.82 3.21 -19.19
CA VAL A 54 6.68 3.75 -20.23
C VAL A 54 8.15 3.49 -19.85
N PRO A 55 8.76 2.38 -20.32
CA PRO A 55 10.11 1.98 -19.88
C PRO A 55 11.21 3.00 -20.18
N ALA A 56 11.00 3.85 -21.19
CA ALA A 56 11.90 4.94 -21.54
C ALA A 56 11.95 6.05 -20.48
N SER A 57 10.94 6.15 -19.62
CA SER A 57 10.86 7.13 -18.52
C SER A 57 11.25 6.47 -17.21
N GLN A 58 12.45 6.77 -16.71
CA GLN A 58 12.98 6.18 -15.48
C GLN A 58 13.03 7.20 -14.36
N LEU A 59 12.56 6.81 -13.17
CA LEU A 59 12.60 7.60 -11.96
C LEU A 59 13.07 6.71 -10.80
N LEU A 60 14.03 7.20 -10.03
CA LEU A 60 14.47 6.55 -8.80
C LEU A 60 13.61 7.06 -7.63
N HIS A 61 12.80 6.18 -7.06
CA HIS A 61 12.12 6.46 -5.80
C HIS A 61 13.02 5.95 -4.66
N GLU A 62 13.72 6.87 -4.01
CA GLU A 62 14.47 6.54 -2.80
C GLU A 62 13.51 6.24 -1.66
N GLU A 63 13.39 4.96 -1.31
CA GLU A 63 12.59 4.57 -0.16
C GLU A 63 13.22 5.14 1.11
N HIS A 64 12.46 5.99 1.80
CA HIS A 64 12.96 6.65 3.00
C HIS A 64 13.23 5.61 4.11
N HIS A 65 14.51 5.38 4.39
CA HIS A 65 14.98 4.62 5.56
C HIS A 65 15.08 5.47 6.84
N GLY A 66 14.85 6.79 6.74
CA GLY A 66 15.09 7.74 7.84
C GLY A 66 13.95 7.86 8.87
N GLY A 67 14.33 8.00 10.15
CA GLY A 67 13.65 8.74 11.23
C GLY A 67 12.22 8.31 11.62
N SER A 68 11.27 8.47 10.70
CA SER A 68 9.86 8.16 10.87
C SER A 68 9.67 6.71 11.31
N ARG A 69 10.36 5.74 10.69
CA ARG A 69 10.31 4.31 11.03
C ARG A 69 11.17 3.88 12.24
N ASN A 70 11.80 4.81 12.95
CA ASN A 70 12.77 4.47 14.00
C ASN A 70 12.13 3.98 15.31
N GLY A 71 10.81 4.15 15.46
CA GLY A 71 10.05 3.63 16.60
C GLY A 71 9.14 2.47 16.23
N LEU A 72 9.07 1.46 17.10
CA LEU A 72 8.12 0.33 17.01
C LEU A 72 6.69 0.82 16.75
N ARG A 73 6.28 1.89 17.43
CA ARG A 73 4.96 2.51 17.24
C ARG A 73 4.70 2.96 15.80
N GLN A 74 5.68 3.54 15.12
CA GLN A 74 5.47 3.99 13.74
C GLN A 74 5.42 2.80 12.77
N ARG A 75 6.24 1.78 13.00
CA ARG A 75 6.20 0.54 12.21
C ARG A 75 4.83 -0.13 12.31
N TRP A 76 4.31 -0.26 13.53
CA TRP A 76 2.97 -0.80 13.76
C TRP A 76 1.88 0.07 13.12
N LYS A 77 1.99 1.40 13.19
CA LYS A 77 1.08 2.30 12.45
C LYS A 77 1.10 2.05 10.94
N THR A 78 2.28 1.85 10.35
CA THR A 78 2.41 1.49 8.93
C THR A 78 1.71 0.17 8.63
N VAL A 79 1.92 -0.86 9.46
CA VAL A 79 1.25 -2.16 9.30
C VAL A 79 -0.27 -2.00 9.40
N VAL A 80 -0.76 -1.30 10.42
CA VAL A 80 -2.20 -1.05 10.61
C VAL A 80 -2.78 -0.27 9.43
N ASN A 81 -2.14 0.81 9.00
CA ASN A 81 -2.62 1.62 7.87
C ASN A 81 -2.64 0.82 6.57
N PHE A 82 -1.65 -0.04 6.33
CA PHE A 82 -1.61 -0.90 5.15
C PHE A 82 -2.80 -1.88 5.12
N HIS A 83 -3.07 -2.54 6.26
CA HIS A 83 -4.18 -3.50 6.35
C HIS A 83 -5.55 -2.82 6.36
N TYR A 84 -5.65 -1.62 6.95
CA TYR A 84 -6.86 -0.81 6.89
C TYR A 84 -7.16 -0.37 5.45
N GLY A 85 -6.15 0.09 4.70
CA GLY A 85 -6.28 0.39 3.27
C GLY A 85 -6.73 -0.82 2.45
N ALA A 86 -6.16 -2.00 2.72
CA ALA A 86 -6.58 -3.25 2.09
C ALA A 86 -8.06 -3.57 2.35
N TYR A 87 -8.53 -3.37 3.58
CA TYR A 87 -9.95 -3.55 3.93
C TYR A 87 -10.85 -2.54 3.22
N LEU A 88 -10.46 -1.26 3.16
CA LEU A 88 -11.21 -0.24 2.44
C LEU A 88 -11.33 -0.57 0.96
N TYR A 89 -10.22 -0.97 0.32
CA TYR A 89 -10.19 -1.38 -1.08
C TYR A 89 -11.10 -2.58 -1.32
N TYR A 90 -10.98 -3.61 -0.48
CA TYR A 90 -11.83 -4.79 -0.54
C TYR A 90 -13.32 -4.44 -0.45
N ARG A 91 -13.70 -3.62 0.55
CA ARG A 91 -15.09 -3.22 0.75
C ARG A 91 -15.59 -2.37 -0.41
N LYS A 92 -14.80 -1.41 -0.90
CA LYS A 92 -15.20 -0.52 -2.01
C LYS A 92 -15.47 -1.29 -3.29
N TRP A 93 -14.63 -2.29 -3.60
CA TRP A 93 -14.61 -2.89 -4.94
C TRP A 93 -15.13 -4.32 -5.05
N HIS A 94 -15.19 -5.07 -3.96
CA HIS A 94 -15.60 -6.48 -3.98
C HIS A 94 -16.91 -6.74 -3.25
N ILE A 95 -17.33 -5.85 -2.32
CA ILE A 95 -18.53 -6.06 -1.51
C ILE A 95 -19.36 -4.78 -1.37
N PRO A 96 -20.45 -4.63 -2.15
CA PRO A 96 -21.28 -3.44 -2.07
C PRO A 96 -22.12 -3.34 -0.78
N HIS A 97 -22.32 -4.44 -0.03
CA HIS A 97 -23.20 -4.44 1.15
C HIS A 97 -22.45 -4.57 2.48
N ARG A 98 -22.70 -3.62 3.41
CA ARG A 98 -22.00 -3.52 4.70
C ARG A 98 -22.09 -4.78 5.56
N TRP A 99 -23.23 -5.48 5.53
CA TRP A 99 -23.51 -6.66 6.36
C TRP A 99 -23.18 -7.99 5.69
N HIS A 100 -22.53 -7.98 4.53
CA HIS A 100 -22.16 -9.22 3.87
C HIS A 100 -21.18 -10.04 4.73
N PRO A 101 -21.40 -11.35 4.95
CA PRO A 101 -20.62 -12.15 5.90
C PRO A 101 -19.11 -12.20 5.56
N LEU A 102 -18.77 -12.10 4.28
CA LEU A 102 -17.37 -12.05 3.84
C LEU A 102 -16.61 -10.82 4.38
N ASN A 103 -17.31 -9.71 4.74
CA ASN A 103 -16.65 -8.59 5.43
C ASN A 103 -16.07 -9.04 6.77
N GLY A 104 -16.80 -9.87 7.53
CA GLY A 104 -16.30 -10.43 8.79
C GLY A 104 -15.06 -11.29 8.57
N ILE A 105 -15.09 -12.15 7.56
CA ILE A 105 -13.94 -13.00 7.19
C ILE A 105 -12.73 -12.14 6.78
N ALA A 106 -12.93 -11.12 5.95
CA ALA A 106 -11.87 -10.23 5.50
C ALA A 106 -11.25 -9.45 6.68
N ILE A 107 -12.07 -8.90 7.57
CA ILE A 107 -11.60 -8.21 8.78
C ILE A 107 -10.77 -9.16 9.65
N ILE A 108 -11.26 -10.38 9.91
CA ILE A 108 -10.55 -11.38 10.71
C ILE A 108 -9.22 -11.74 10.05
N GLY A 109 -9.22 -12.07 8.76
CA GLY A 109 -8.01 -12.46 8.02
C GLY A 109 -6.96 -11.34 7.95
N LEU A 110 -7.38 -10.11 7.64
CA LEU A 110 -6.48 -8.96 7.58
C LEU A 110 -5.93 -8.58 8.96
N THR A 111 -6.75 -8.67 10.00
CA THR A 111 -6.30 -8.39 11.38
C THR A 111 -5.33 -9.47 11.87
N ALA A 112 -5.61 -10.74 11.60
CA ALA A 112 -4.71 -11.85 11.94
C ALA A 112 -3.36 -11.70 11.22
N ARG A 113 -3.38 -11.37 9.92
CA ARG A 113 -2.16 -11.08 9.15
C ARG A 113 -1.39 -9.89 9.73
N ALA A 114 -2.07 -8.79 10.07
CA ALA A 114 -1.43 -7.63 10.69
C ALA A 114 -0.73 -8.01 12.01
N GLY A 115 -1.39 -8.81 12.85
CA GLY A 115 -0.84 -9.33 14.09
C GLY A 115 0.42 -10.18 13.87
N LEU A 116 0.41 -11.08 12.89
CA LEU A 116 1.57 -11.89 12.52
C LEU A 116 2.75 -11.05 12.03
N VAL A 117 2.49 -10.03 11.21
CA VAL A 117 3.52 -9.11 10.72
C VAL A 117 4.13 -8.31 11.88
N MET A 118 3.30 -7.74 12.76
CA MET A 118 3.79 -7.00 13.93
C MET A 118 4.60 -7.90 14.88
N PHE A 119 4.20 -9.16 15.05
CA PHE A 119 4.95 -10.14 15.84
C PHE A 119 6.29 -10.48 15.19
N ALA A 120 6.32 -10.69 13.88
CA ALA A 120 7.55 -10.94 13.14
C ALA A 120 8.52 -9.73 13.21
N GLU A 121 8.01 -8.50 13.10
CA GLU A 121 8.82 -7.27 13.25
C GLU A 121 9.42 -7.16 14.66
N GLN A 122 8.68 -7.57 15.69
CA GLN A 122 9.19 -7.60 17.08
C GLN A 122 10.38 -8.57 17.20
N LEU A 123 10.27 -9.77 16.61
CA LEU A 123 11.36 -10.75 16.61
C LEU A 123 12.58 -10.22 15.85
N GLN A 124 12.39 -9.67 14.64
CA GLN A 124 13.49 -9.08 13.87
C GLN A 124 14.19 -7.94 14.63
N GLY A 125 13.43 -7.08 15.31
CA GLY A 125 13.99 -6.02 16.16
C GLY A 125 14.86 -6.57 17.30
N VAL A 126 14.44 -7.66 17.95
CA VAL A 126 15.22 -8.34 18.99
C VAL A 126 16.49 -8.96 18.40
N TRP A 127 16.38 -9.66 17.27
CA TRP A 127 17.53 -10.27 16.59
C TRP A 127 18.58 -9.24 16.17
N HIS A 128 18.19 -8.10 15.58
CA HIS A 128 19.14 -7.04 15.21
C HIS A 128 19.83 -6.41 16.43
N THR A 129 19.11 -6.23 17.54
CA THR A 129 19.68 -5.69 18.79
C THR A 129 20.69 -6.67 19.41
N VAL A 130 20.37 -7.96 19.42
CA VAL A 130 21.27 -9.02 19.93
C VAL A 130 22.49 -9.18 19.02
N ALA A 131 22.32 -9.09 17.70
CA ALA A 131 23.40 -9.21 16.73
C ALA A 131 24.39 -8.03 16.77
N SER A 132 23.91 -6.78 16.91
CA SER A 132 24.80 -5.61 17.02
C SER A 132 25.61 -5.63 18.32
N SER A 133 24.97 -5.96 19.45
CA SER A 133 25.60 -6.15 20.77
C SER A 133 26.72 -7.19 20.78
N ARG A 134 26.63 -8.21 19.90
CA ARG A 134 27.63 -9.27 19.77
C ARG A 134 28.82 -8.87 18.90
N ASN A 135 28.63 -7.95 17.96
CA ASN A 135 29.67 -7.44 17.08
C ASN A 135 30.53 -6.34 17.74
N ASP A 136 29.97 -5.62 18.72
CA ASP A 136 30.70 -4.58 19.48
C ASP A 136 31.64 -5.16 20.56
N LYS A 137 31.68 -6.48 20.74
CA LYS A 137 32.47 -7.18 21.76
C LYS A 137 33.65 -8.00 21.19
N ILE A 138 33.97 -7.84 19.91
CA ILE A 138 35.12 -8.46 19.22
C ILE A 138 36.01 -7.33 18.72
#